data_AF-A0A2M8H4E9-F1
#
_entry.id   AF-A0A2M8H4E9-F1
#
_cell.length_a   1.000
_cell.length_b   1.000
_cell.length_c   1.000
_cell.angle_alpha   90.00
_cell.angle_beta   90.00
_cell.angle_gamma   90.00
#
_symmetry.space_group_name_H-M   'P 1'
#
loop_
_entity.id
_entity.type
_entity.pdbx_description
1 polymer ?
#
loop_
_entity_poly.entity_id
_entity_poly.type
_entity_poly.pdbx_seq_one_letter_code
_entity_poly.pdbx_strand_id
1 'polypeptide(L)'
;MFKAVVSDLDGTLLNGQHQVSPRTRDTLHRLVDQGIKFVVATGRHHVDVRSIRDALGLDIYLITSNGAVVHDKQDQLIFNQTLPESVAAELITLERDPSVHLNVYYGDEWLVEEEMPRILQFHEESGFAYRLVDFRTHPTDKVNKVFYIGEHEKLLEIEAHLNRHYGDRLNVTFSLPDCLEVMHGGVHKGNAVRAVLEQNGLEMSQAVAFGDGMNDFEMLSMVGRGVVMG
;
A
#
# COMPACT_ATOMS: atom_id res chain seq x y z
N MET A 1 25.90 -10.19 -2.60
CA MET A 1 25.42 -10.13 -1.21
C MET A 1 24.31 -9.10 -1.16
N PHE A 2 23.16 -9.43 -0.56
CA PHE A 2 22.06 -8.47 -0.40
C PHE A 2 22.41 -7.45 0.67
N LYS A 3 22.02 -6.19 0.44
CA LYS A 3 22.24 -5.03 1.32
C LYS A 3 20.92 -4.41 1.80
N ALA A 4 19.80 -4.85 1.24
CA ALA A 4 18.48 -4.44 1.66
C ALA A 4 17.52 -5.65 1.74
N VAL A 5 16.61 -5.58 2.71
CA VAL A 5 15.45 -6.45 2.86
C VAL A 5 14.22 -5.59 2.77
N VAL A 6 13.30 -5.97 1.89
CA VAL A 6 12.00 -5.35 1.73
C VAL A 6 10.93 -6.36 2.10
N SER A 7 9.94 -5.97 2.87
CA SER A 7 8.83 -6.87 3.21
C SER A 7 7.52 -6.16 3.00
N ASP A 8 6.57 -6.85 2.37
CA ASP A 8 5.17 -6.57 2.64
C ASP A 8 4.82 -6.84 4.11
N LEU A 9 3.69 -6.29 4.53
CA LEU A 9 3.25 -6.30 5.90
C LEU A 9 2.22 -7.40 6.18
N ASP A 10 1.04 -7.31 5.58
CA ASP A 10 -0.09 -8.21 5.86
C ASP A 10 0.13 -9.55 5.16
N GLY A 11 -0.11 -10.67 5.84
CA GLY A 11 0.18 -12.01 5.26
C GLY A 11 1.67 -12.33 5.08
N THR A 12 2.56 -11.34 5.24
CA THR A 12 4.01 -11.47 5.02
C THR A 12 4.82 -11.26 6.31
N LEU A 13 4.91 -10.02 6.82
CA LEU A 13 5.69 -9.69 8.02
C LEU A 13 4.89 -9.95 9.30
N LEU A 14 3.59 -9.64 9.25
CA LEU A 14 2.63 -9.89 10.32
C LEU A 14 2.11 -11.32 10.24
N ASN A 15 1.90 -11.93 11.39
CA ASN A 15 1.24 -13.23 11.49
C ASN A 15 -0.29 -13.09 11.35
N GLY A 16 -1.03 -14.20 11.44
CA GLY A 16 -2.49 -14.21 11.38
C GLY A 16 -3.20 -13.50 12.55
N GLN A 17 -2.45 -12.98 13.53
CA GLN A 17 -2.95 -12.10 14.59
C GLN A 17 -2.56 -10.63 14.33
N HIS A 18 -2.11 -10.29 13.13
CA HIS A 18 -1.62 -8.97 12.75
C HIS A 18 -0.45 -8.45 13.60
N GLN A 19 0.38 -9.36 14.12
CA GLN A 19 1.51 -9.04 15.00
C GLN A 19 2.85 -9.46 14.41
N VAL A 20 3.89 -8.67 14.70
CA VAL A 20 5.28 -9.06 14.43
C VAL A 20 5.74 -10.05 15.50
N SER A 21 6.13 -11.26 15.08
CA SER A 21 6.63 -12.26 16.04
C SER A 21 7.95 -11.82 16.70
N PRO A 22 8.25 -12.23 17.95
CA PRO A 22 9.52 -11.94 18.59
C PRO A 22 10.73 -12.39 17.76
N ARG A 23 10.65 -13.58 17.15
CA ARG A 23 11.70 -14.11 16.27
C ARG A 23 11.93 -13.21 15.05
N THR A 24 10.85 -12.72 14.43
CA THR A 24 10.91 -11.80 13.29
C THR A 24 11.60 -10.50 13.70
N ARG A 25 11.13 -9.87 14.78
CA ARG A 25 11.71 -8.64 15.32
C ARG A 25 13.20 -8.79 15.62
N ASP A 26 13.58 -9.82 16.38
CA ASP A 26 14.98 -10.05 16.77
C ASP A 26 15.87 -10.36 15.54
N THR A 27 15.30 -10.92 14.47
CA THR A 27 16.03 -11.14 13.21
C THR A 27 16.24 -9.84 12.45
N LEU A 28 15.21 -8.98 12.37
CA LEU A 28 15.32 -7.68 11.73
C LEU A 28 16.34 -6.77 12.45
N HIS A 29 16.34 -6.77 13.78
CA HIS A 29 17.33 -6.03 14.58
C HIS A 29 18.76 -6.46 14.23
N ARG A 30 19.04 -7.77 14.23
CA ARG A 30 20.36 -8.29 13.84
C ARG A 30 20.79 -7.91 12.43
N LEU A 31 19.84 -7.86 11.47
CA LEU A 31 20.13 -7.45 10.11
C LEU A 31 20.47 -5.95 10.04
N VAL A 32 19.68 -5.11 10.72
CA VAL A 32 19.91 -3.67 10.79
C VAL A 32 21.25 -3.35 11.47
N ASP A 33 21.60 -4.06 12.55
CA ASP A 33 22.90 -3.93 13.25
C ASP A 33 24.09 -4.28 12.35
N GLN A 34 23.88 -5.14 11.34
CA GLN A 34 24.87 -5.48 10.32
C GLN A 34 24.92 -4.47 9.16
N GLY A 35 24.14 -3.39 9.24
CA GLY A 35 24.06 -2.33 8.22
C GLY A 35 23.12 -2.66 7.06
N ILE A 36 22.38 -3.78 7.11
CA ILE A 36 21.36 -4.11 6.12
C ILE A 36 20.18 -3.15 6.26
N LYS A 37 19.76 -2.56 5.15
CA LYS A 37 18.59 -1.68 5.12
C LYS A 37 17.32 -2.52 5.21
N PHE A 38 16.40 -2.13 6.08
CA PHE A 38 15.07 -2.73 6.13
C PHE A 38 14.01 -1.70 5.70
N VAL A 39 13.10 -2.14 4.83
CA VAL A 39 12.03 -1.34 4.24
C VAL A 39 10.73 -2.12 4.34
N VAL A 40 9.67 -1.47 4.80
CA VAL A 40 8.30 -2.03 4.76
C VAL A 40 7.55 -1.41 3.59
N ALA A 41 6.84 -2.24 2.81
CA ALA A 41 6.03 -1.81 1.67
C ALA A 41 4.63 -2.38 1.72
N THR A 42 3.62 -1.55 2.00
CA THR A 42 2.25 -1.98 2.30
C THR A 42 1.20 -1.20 1.51
N GLY A 43 0.03 -1.84 1.31
CA GLY A 43 -1.17 -1.19 0.78
C GLY A 43 -1.89 -0.29 1.79
N ARG A 44 -1.58 -0.43 3.08
CA ARG A 44 -2.18 0.34 4.18
C ARG A 44 -1.85 1.83 4.10
N HIS A 45 -2.71 2.61 4.72
CA HIS A 45 -2.52 4.05 4.86
C HIS A 45 -1.36 4.36 5.82
N HIS A 46 -0.65 5.47 5.60
CA HIS A 46 0.52 5.81 6.42
C HIS A 46 0.19 6.10 7.88
N VAL A 47 -1.01 6.61 8.19
CA VAL A 47 -1.50 6.78 9.57
C VAL A 47 -1.75 5.42 10.24
N ASP A 48 -2.26 4.44 9.50
CA ASP A 48 -2.59 3.11 10.02
C ASP A 48 -1.35 2.32 10.47
N VAL A 49 -0.21 2.55 9.82
CA VAL A 49 1.02 1.78 10.06
C VAL A 49 2.05 2.48 10.96
N ARG A 50 1.72 3.65 11.54
CA ARG A 50 2.63 4.32 12.48
C ARG A 50 2.91 3.46 13.71
N SER A 51 1.88 2.81 14.26
CA SER A 51 2.01 1.89 15.42
C SER A 51 2.94 0.71 15.14
N ILE A 52 3.05 0.28 13.88
CA ILE A 52 3.91 -0.83 13.47
C ILE A 52 5.38 -0.43 13.49
N ARG A 53 5.70 0.81 13.11
CA ARG A 53 7.06 1.36 13.26
C ARG A 53 7.50 1.29 14.72
N ASP A 54 6.62 1.70 15.63
CA ASP A 54 6.88 1.67 17.07
C ASP A 54 7.03 0.23 17.59
N ALA A 55 6.18 -0.69 17.14
CA ALA A 55 6.22 -2.10 17.53
C ALA A 55 7.50 -2.83 17.05
N LEU A 56 8.01 -2.46 15.86
CA LEU A 56 9.26 -2.98 15.33
C LEU A 56 10.47 -2.46 16.11
N GLY A 57 10.38 -1.24 16.67
CA GLY A 57 11.48 -0.59 17.38
C GLY A 57 12.69 -0.35 16.48
N LEU A 58 12.44 -0.06 15.20
CA LEU A 58 13.47 0.15 14.18
C LEU A 58 13.22 1.41 13.36
N ASP A 59 14.31 2.11 13.05
CA ASP A 59 14.35 3.22 12.11
C ASP A 59 14.30 2.70 10.66
N ILE A 60 13.08 2.58 10.12
CA ILE A 60 12.80 1.98 8.80
C ILE A 60 12.23 3.00 7.80
N TYR A 61 12.46 2.73 6.51
CA TYR A 61 11.67 3.38 5.46
C TYR A 61 10.30 2.70 5.38
N LEU A 62 9.28 3.51 5.13
CA LEU A 62 7.89 3.07 5.09
C LEU A 62 7.23 3.50 3.79
N ILE A 63 6.95 2.51 2.95
CA ILE A 63 6.25 2.66 1.67
C ILE A 63 4.79 2.27 1.92
N THR A 64 3.86 3.18 1.70
CA THR A 64 2.43 3.01 2.03
C THR A 64 1.55 3.33 0.83
N SER A 65 0.26 2.94 0.91
CA SER A 65 -0.69 3.08 -0.20
C SER A 65 -0.12 2.49 -1.51
N ASN A 66 0.46 1.29 -1.44
CA ASN A 66 1.16 0.60 -2.53
C ASN A 66 2.29 1.42 -3.19
N GLY A 67 2.90 2.33 -2.44
CA GLY A 67 3.99 3.16 -2.93
C GLY A 67 3.58 4.54 -3.42
N ALA A 68 2.33 4.96 -3.19
CA ALA A 68 1.94 6.35 -3.42
C ALA A 68 2.67 7.29 -2.45
N VAL A 69 2.94 6.82 -1.22
CA VAL A 69 3.53 7.63 -0.15
C VAL A 69 4.75 6.91 0.40
N VAL A 70 5.84 7.66 0.60
CA VAL A 70 7.07 7.14 1.20
C VAL A 70 7.55 8.06 2.31
N HIS A 71 7.76 7.48 3.47
CA HIS A 71 8.38 8.13 4.62
C HIS A 71 9.77 7.55 4.89
N ASP A 72 10.68 8.40 5.36
CA ASP A 72 12.01 8.00 5.78
C ASP A 72 12.02 7.38 7.18
N LYS A 73 13.23 7.14 7.67
CA LYS A 73 13.51 6.56 8.99
C LYS A 73 13.10 7.45 10.17
N GLN A 74 13.00 8.75 9.93
CA GLN A 74 12.61 9.79 10.90
C GLN A 74 11.14 10.19 10.72
N ASP A 75 10.35 9.36 10.02
CA ASP A 75 8.96 9.62 9.67
C ASP A 75 8.74 10.91 8.86
N GLN A 76 9.76 11.36 8.12
CA GLN A 76 9.65 12.50 7.22
C GLN A 76 9.16 12.04 5.85
N LEU A 77 8.19 12.79 5.30
CA LEU A 77 7.67 12.53 3.96
C LEU A 77 8.77 12.76 2.92
N ILE A 78 9.12 11.72 2.17
CA ILE A 78 10.06 11.79 1.05
C ILE A 78 9.30 12.19 -0.22
N PHE A 79 8.22 11.48 -0.53
CA PHE A 79 7.36 11.82 -1.65
C PHE A 79 5.93 11.32 -1.45
N ASN A 80 5.01 11.99 -2.13
CA ASN A 80 3.61 11.64 -2.23
C ASN A 80 3.18 11.81 -3.71
N GLN A 81 2.84 10.71 -4.36
CA GLN A 81 2.31 10.68 -5.72
C GLN A 81 0.80 10.41 -5.68
N THR A 82 0.02 11.47 -5.93
CA THR A 82 -1.44 11.39 -6.00
C THR A 82 -1.91 11.05 -7.42
N LEU A 83 -3.17 10.64 -7.51
CA LEU A 83 -3.94 10.63 -8.75
C LEU A 83 -4.14 12.08 -9.25
N PRO A 84 -4.13 12.31 -10.57
CA PRO A 84 -4.55 13.60 -11.12
C PRO A 84 -6.00 13.87 -10.73
N GLU A 85 -6.32 15.10 -10.32
CA GLU A 85 -7.63 15.48 -9.78
C GLU A 85 -8.79 15.04 -10.70
N SER A 86 -8.69 15.27 -12.01
CA SER A 86 -9.72 14.86 -12.97
C SER A 86 -9.94 13.35 -13.01
N VAL A 87 -8.85 12.57 -12.93
CA VAL A 87 -8.92 11.11 -12.92
C VAL A 87 -9.50 10.61 -11.60
N ALA A 88 -9.10 11.20 -10.47
CA ALA A 88 -9.67 10.87 -9.17
C ALA A 88 -11.18 11.13 -9.12
N ALA A 89 -11.65 12.26 -9.68
CA ALA A 89 -13.07 12.56 -9.80
C ALA A 89 -13.82 11.53 -10.66
N GLU A 90 -13.25 11.10 -11.79
CA GLU A 90 -13.81 10.06 -12.66
C GLU A 90 -13.92 8.71 -11.93
N LEU A 91 -12.88 8.30 -11.19
CA LEU A 91 -12.89 7.05 -10.41
C LEU A 91 -13.94 7.06 -9.29
N ILE A 92 -14.08 8.19 -8.59
CA ILE A 92 -15.05 8.36 -7.50
C ILE A 92 -16.49 8.30 -8.03
N THR A 93 -16.73 8.90 -9.21
CA THR A 93 -18.06 8.96 -9.83
C THR A 93 -18.37 7.78 -10.77
N LEU A 94 -17.46 6.81 -10.87
CA LEU A 94 -17.63 5.61 -11.67
C LEU A 94 -18.92 4.88 -11.29
N GLU A 95 -19.77 4.64 -12.29
CA GLU A 95 -20.96 3.81 -12.12
C GLU A 95 -20.54 2.38 -11.79
N ARG A 96 -21.11 1.86 -10.70
CA ARG A 96 -20.77 0.55 -10.13
C ARG A 96 -22.01 -0.08 -9.55
N ASP A 97 -21.94 -1.39 -9.35
CA ASP A 97 -23.01 -2.10 -8.68
C ASP A 97 -23.21 -1.58 -7.24
N PRO A 98 -24.45 -1.48 -6.73
CA PRO A 98 -24.70 -0.97 -5.38
C PRO A 98 -24.05 -1.79 -4.24
N SER A 99 -23.60 -3.02 -4.52
CA SER A 99 -22.84 -3.83 -3.55
C SER A 99 -21.34 -3.54 -3.52
N VAL A 100 -20.85 -2.69 -4.42
CA VAL A 100 -19.44 -2.29 -4.49
C VAL A 100 -19.24 -0.96 -3.79
N HIS A 101 -18.53 -1.00 -2.67
CA HIS A 101 -18.33 0.11 -1.77
C HIS A 101 -17.06 0.91 -2.13
N LEU A 102 -17.22 2.23 -2.30
CA LEU A 102 -16.12 3.13 -2.60
C LEU A 102 -15.38 3.58 -1.34
N ASN A 103 -14.06 3.49 -1.39
CA ASN A 103 -13.15 4.00 -0.38
C ASN A 103 -12.06 4.87 -1.02
N VAL A 104 -11.66 5.93 -0.32
CA VAL A 104 -10.66 6.89 -0.82
C VAL A 104 -9.65 7.20 0.28
N TYR A 105 -8.37 7.08 -0.02
CA TYR A 105 -7.32 7.70 0.79
C TYR A 105 -7.04 9.11 0.27
N TYR A 106 -7.33 10.11 1.09
CA TYR A 106 -7.23 11.54 0.78
C TYR A 106 -6.33 12.23 1.80
N GLY A 107 -5.07 12.48 1.43
CA GLY A 107 -4.07 13.02 2.36
C GLY A 107 -3.89 12.12 3.58
N ASP A 108 -4.32 12.59 4.75
CA ASP A 108 -4.23 11.84 6.02
C ASP A 108 -5.56 11.16 6.40
N GLU A 109 -6.57 11.25 5.54
CA GLU A 109 -7.93 10.78 5.79
C GLU A 109 -8.28 9.53 4.97
N TRP A 110 -9.10 8.67 5.56
CA TRP A 110 -9.82 7.62 4.85
C TRP A 110 -11.29 8.03 4.74
N LEU A 111 -11.79 8.13 3.52
CA LEU A 111 -13.12 8.60 3.21
C LEU A 111 -13.96 7.47 2.60
N VAL A 112 -15.24 7.45 2.97
CA VAL A 112 -16.24 6.51 2.44
C VAL A 112 -17.54 7.24 2.16
N GLU A 113 -18.36 6.68 1.28
CA GLU A 113 -19.69 7.23 0.96
C GLU A 113 -20.81 6.62 1.81
N GLU A 114 -20.55 5.48 2.44
CA GLU A 114 -21.47 4.77 3.32
C GLU A 114 -20.73 4.07 4.47
N GLU A 115 -21.45 3.78 5.54
CA GLU A 115 -20.86 3.12 6.71
C GLU A 115 -20.55 1.66 6.41
N MET A 116 -19.34 1.24 6.78
CA MET A 116 -18.88 -0.14 6.68
C MET A 116 -18.28 -0.58 8.02
N PRO A 117 -19.07 -0.85 9.08
CA PRO A 117 -18.49 -1.13 10.40
C PRO A 117 -17.54 -2.34 10.43
N ARG A 118 -17.72 -3.31 9.51
CA ARG A 118 -16.88 -4.51 9.43
C ARG A 118 -15.42 -4.22 9.11
N ILE A 119 -15.13 -3.20 8.30
CA ILE A 119 -13.75 -2.93 7.87
C ILE A 119 -12.94 -2.16 8.92
N LEU A 120 -13.59 -1.54 9.91
CA LEU A 120 -12.91 -0.93 11.05
C LEU A 120 -12.19 -1.95 11.93
N GLN A 121 -12.63 -3.21 11.92
CA GLN A 121 -12.01 -4.28 12.72
C GLN A 121 -10.54 -4.50 12.37
N PHE A 122 -10.14 -4.25 11.12
CA PHE A 122 -8.76 -4.39 10.66
C PHE A 122 -7.84 -3.23 11.10
N HIS A 123 -8.42 -2.18 11.68
CA HIS A 123 -7.74 -0.95 12.09
C HIS A 123 -7.93 -0.63 13.59
N GLU A 124 -8.48 -1.56 14.38
CA GLU A 124 -8.74 -1.33 15.81
C GLU A 124 -7.46 -1.00 16.59
N GLU A 125 -6.34 -1.66 16.27
CA GLU A 125 -5.07 -1.42 16.97
C GLU A 125 -4.45 -0.05 16.66
N SER A 126 -4.65 0.46 15.44
CA SER A 126 -4.13 1.78 15.03
C SER A 126 -5.08 2.92 15.39
N GLY A 127 -6.37 2.62 15.59
CA GLY A 127 -7.43 3.61 15.73
C GLY A 127 -7.74 4.38 14.43
N PHE A 128 -7.21 3.93 13.29
CA PHE A 128 -7.46 4.55 12.00
C PHE A 128 -8.88 4.24 11.53
N ALA A 129 -9.70 5.28 11.38
CA ALA A 129 -11.11 5.14 11.06
C ALA A 129 -11.49 5.97 9.85
N TYR A 130 -12.51 5.52 9.11
CA TYR A 130 -13.05 6.28 8.00
C TYR A 130 -13.89 7.47 8.47
N ARG A 131 -14.05 8.45 7.58
CA ARG A 131 -15.02 9.52 7.67
C ARG A 131 -16.03 9.42 6.52
N LEU A 132 -17.31 9.49 6.87
CA LEU A 132 -18.39 9.55 5.90
C LEU A 132 -18.40 10.91 5.18
N VAL A 133 -18.47 10.93 3.85
CA VAL A 133 -18.48 12.16 3.04
C VAL A 133 -19.46 12.08 1.87
N ASP A 134 -19.91 13.25 1.42
CA ASP A 134 -20.56 13.37 0.11
C ASP A 134 -19.52 13.72 -0.95
N PHE A 135 -19.08 12.68 -1.68
CA PHE A 135 -18.07 12.81 -2.73
C PHE A 135 -18.47 13.74 -3.89
N ARG A 136 -19.77 14.07 -4.06
CA ARG A 136 -20.20 15.06 -5.07
C ARG A 136 -19.67 16.46 -4.80
N THR A 137 -19.31 16.73 -3.54
CA THR A 137 -18.85 18.03 -3.06
C THR A 137 -17.46 18.00 -2.45
N HIS A 138 -16.92 16.81 -2.19
CA HIS A 138 -15.59 16.65 -1.62
C HIS A 138 -14.51 16.93 -2.68
N PRO A 139 -13.43 17.67 -2.35
CA PRO A 139 -12.30 17.85 -3.26
C PRO A 139 -11.60 16.54 -3.61
N THR A 140 -10.92 16.52 -4.75
CA THR A 140 -10.25 15.31 -5.29
C THR A 140 -8.77 15.54 -5.64
N ASP A 141 -8.19 16.66 -5.19
CA ASP A 141 -6.83 17.12 -5.49
C ASP A 141 -5.72 16.38 -4.72
N LYS A 142 -6.08 15.60 -3.68
CA LYS A 142 -5.14 14.88 -2.79
C LYS A 142 -5.42 13.40 -2.68
N VAL A 143 -6.02 12.80 -3.70
CA VAL A 143 -6.35 11.37 -3.68
C VAL A 143 -5.10 10.54 -3.93
N ASN A 144 -4.66 9.80 -2.92
CA ASN A 144 -3.54 8.87 -3.00
C ASN A 144 -3.92 7.56 -3.68
N LYS A 145 -5.12 7.08 -3.38
CA LYS A 145 -5.63 5.78 -3.79
C LYS A 145 -7.15 5.81 -3.73
N VAL A 146 -7.78 5.21 -4.72
CA VAL A 146 -9.19 4.81 -4.69
C VAL A 146 -9.22 3.29 -4.59
N PHE A 147 -10.12 2.74 -3.79
CA PHE A 147 -10.30 1.29 -3.74
C PHE A 147 -11.77 0.92 -3.59
N TYR A 148 -12.13 -0.18 -4.22
CA TYR A 148 -13.47 -0.71 -4.32
C TYR A 148 -13.53 -2.03 -3.58
N ILE A 149 -14.47 -2.16 -2.63
CA ILE A 149 -14.68 -3.38 -1.86
C ILE A 149 -15.99 -4.01 -2.29
N GLY A 150 -15.97 -5.28 -2.68
CA GLY A 150 -17.16 -5.98 -3.16
C GLY A 150 -16.89 -7.41 -3.64
N GLU A 151 -17.89 -8.05 -4.22
CA GLU A 151 -17.74 -9.39 -4.81
C GLU A 151 -16.71 -9.39 -5.95
N HIS A 152 -15.83 -10.39 -5.96
CA HIS A 152 -14.67 -10.47 -6.86
C HIS A 152 -15.07 -10.34 -8.33
N GLU A 153 -16.15 -11.01 -8.75
CA GLU A 153 -16.65 -10.97 -10.12
C GLU A 153 -17.03 -9.56 -10.57
N LYS A 154 -17.60 -8.74 -9.68
CA LYS A 154 -17.95 -7.35 -10.00
C LYS A 154 -16.73 -6.44 -10.03
N LEU A 155 -15.73 -6.72 -9.19
CA LEU A 155 -14.46 -6.01 -9.23
C LEU A 155 -13.68 -6.30 -10.52
N LEU A 156 -13.76 -7.53 -11.06
CA LEU A 156 -13.17 -7.85 -12.37
C LEU A 156 -13.79 -7.02 -13.51
N GLU A 157 -15.08 -6.70 -13.44
CA GLU A 157 -15.73 -5.81 -14.42
C GLU A 157 -15.16 -4.38 -14.35
N ILE A 158 -14.98 -3.86 -13.13
CA ILE A 158 -14.36 -2.54 -12.89
C ILE A 158 -12.91 -2.55 -13.36
N GLU A 159 -12.12 -3.56 -13.00
CA GLU A 159 -10.73 -3.71 -13.43
C GLU A 159 -10.63 -3.70 -14.96
N ALA A 160 -11.43 -4.51 -15.64
CA ALA A 160 -11.42 -4.59 -17.10
C ALA A 160 -11.83 -3.26 -17.76
N HIS A 161 -12.77 -2.53 -17.18
CA HIS A 161 -13.16 -1.19 -17.63
C HIS A 161 -12.00 -0.20 -17.49
N LEU A 162 -11.40 -0.11 -16.30
CA LEU A 162 -10.33 0.83 -16.00
C LEU A 162 -9.08 0.56 -16.84
N ASN A 163 -8.67 -0.70 -16.95
CA ASN A 163 -7.53 -1.09 -17.78
C ASN A 163 -7.75 -0.76 -19.26
N ARG A 164 -8.97 -0.95 -19.77
CA ARG A 164 -9.30 -0.59 -21.16
C ARG A 164 -9.30 0.92 -21.40
N HIS A 165 -9.78 1.70 -20.43
CA HIS A 165 -9.97 3.14 -20.61
C HIS A 165 -8.70 3.96 -20.33
N TYR A 166 -7.94 3.59 -19.31
CA TYR A 166 -6.78 4.36 -18.84
C TYR A 166 -5.43 3.74 -19.20
N GLY A 167 -5.36 2.42 -19.40
CA GLY A 167 -4.10 1.70 -19.62
C GLY A 167 -3.04 2.08 -18.58
N ASP A 168 -1.82 2.35 -19.04
CA ASP A 168 -0.66 2.67 -18.20
C ASP A 168 -0.78 3.99 -17.40
N ARG A 169 -1.87 4.75 -17.56
CA ARG A 169 -2.12 5.95 -16.73
C ARG A 169 -2.56 5.61 -15.32
N LEU A 170 -3.07 4.39 -15.09
CA LEU A 170 -3.48 3.89 -13.79
C LEU A 170 -2.75 2.59 -13.47
N ASN A 171 -2.43 2.39 -12.20
CA ASN A 171 -2.11 1.07 -11.67
C ASN A 171 -3.37 0.52 -11.00
N VAL A 172 -3.88 -0.57 -11.54
CA VAL A 172 -5.10 -1.26 -11.06
C VAL A 172 -4.67 -2.64 -10.58
N THR A 173 -4.84 -2.93 -9.29
CA THR A 173 -4.33 -4.16 -8.68
C THR A 173 -5.22 -4.63 -7.54
N PHE A 174 -5.29 -5.94 -7.33
CA PHE A 174 -5.97 -6.52 -6.17
C PHE A 174 -5.00 -6.63 -4.99
N SER A 175 -5.44 -6.21 -3.81
CA SER A 175 -4.75 -6.53 -2.53
C SER A 175 -5.36 -7.75 -1.85
N LEU A 176 -6.67 -7.92 -1.97
CA LEU A 176 -7.45 -9.09 -1.57
C LEU A 176 -8.45 -9.42 -2.69
N PRO A 177 -9.00 -10.64 -2.75
CA PRO A 177 -9.99 -10.99 -3.78
C PRO A 177 -11.21 -10.05 -3.84
N ASP A 178 -11.57 -9.47 -2.70
CA ASP A 178 -12.70 -8.55 -2.51
C ASP A 178 -12.27 -7.08 -2.41
N CYS A 179 -11.02 -6.73 -2.76
CA CYS A 179 -10.50 -5.36 -2.71
C CYS A 179 -9.67 -5.02 -3.95
N LEU A 180 -10.25 -4.20 -4.84
CA LEU A 180 -9.59 -3.66 -6.02
C LEU A 180 -9.07 -2.25 -5.75
N GLU A 181 -7.79 -2.02 -6.01
CA GLU A 181 -7.10 -0.79 -5.67
C GLU A 181 -6.60 -0.08 -6.93
N VAL A 182 -6.73 1.25 -6.94
CA VAL A 182 -6.41 2.10 -8.07
C VAL A 182 -5.54 3.26 -7.62
N MET A 183 -4.35 3.36 -8.23
CA MET A 183 -3.39 4.44 -8.01
C MET A 183 -2.93 5.03 -9.35
N HIS A 184 -2.14 6.10 -9.30
CA HIS A 184 -1.47 6.64 -10.49
C HIS A 184 -0.59 5.56 -11.18
N GLY A 185 -0.49 5.57 -12.52
CA GLY A 185 0.17 4.49 -13.29
C GLY A 185 1.62 4.16 -12.89
N GLY A 186 2.40 5.16 -12.48
CA GLY A 186 3.76 4.94 -11.96
C GLY A 186 3.84 4.42 -10.52
N VAL A 187 2.71 4.30 -9.81
CA VAL A 187 2.64 3.97 -8.39
C VAL A 187 2.40 2.48 -8.19
N HIS A 188 3.46 1.78 -7.81
CA HIS A 188 3.42 0.41 -7.29
C HIS A 188 4.61 0.21 -6.34
N LYS A 189 4.54 -0.81 -5.48
CA LYS A 189 5.56 -1.06 -4.44
C LYS A 189 6.96 -1.15 -5.03
N GLY A 190 7.11 -1.81 -6.18
CA GLY A 190 8.40 -1.93 -6.88
C GLY A 190 9.08 -0.60 -7.22
N ASN A 191 8.35 0.37 -7.78
CA ASN A 191 8.93 1.69 -8.11
C ASN A 191 9.29 2.48 -6.83
N ALA A 192 8.44 2.40 -5.80
CA ALA A 192 8.75 3.04 -4.53
C ALA A 192 9.98 2.42 -3.85
N VAL A 193 10.13 1.10 -3.91
CA VAL A 193 11.34 0.39 -3.44
C VAL A 193 12.55 0.86 -4.22
N ARG A 194 12.47 0.96 -5.55
CA ARG A 194 13.56 1.46 -6.38
C ARG A 194 14.01 2.85 -5.93
N ALA A 195 13.07 3.78 -5.73
CA ALA A 195 13.37 5.13 -5.26
C ALA A 195 14.06 5.13 -3.89
N VAL A 196 13.60 4.32 -2.94
CA VAL A 196 14.22 4.18 -1.61
C VAL A 196 15.64 3.63 -1.71
N LEU A 197 15.87 2.61 -2.55
CA LEU A 197 17.20 2.01 -2.73
C LEU A 197 18.17 2.98 -3.39
N GLU A 198 17.74 3.69 -4.44
CA GLU A 198 18.56 4.68 -5.16
C GLU A 198 19.01 5.82 -4.24
N GLN A 199 18.13 6.33 -3.36
CA GLN A 199 18.49 7.32 -2.35
C GLN A 199 19.56 6.81 -1.36
N ASN A 200 19.67 5.49 -1.19
CA ASN A 200 20.66 4.84 -0.35
C ASN A 200 21.89 4.35 -1.12
N GLY A 201 22.01 4.68 -2.42
CA GLY A 201 23.11 4.22 -3.28
C GLY A 201 23.10 2.71 -3.51
N LEU A 202 21.91 2.10 -3.51
CA LEU A 202 21.70 0.67 -3.72
C LEU A 202 20.96 0.40 -5.02
N GLU A 203 21.29 -0.72 -5.65
CA GLU A 203 20.57 -1.24 -6.81
C GLU A 203 19.50 -2.25 -6.39
N MET A 204 18.45 -2.41 -7.22
CA MET A 204 17.43 -3.45 -7.02
C MET A 204 18.05 -4.86 -6.90
N SER A 205 19.14 -5.13 -7.63
CA SER A 205 19.91 -6.38 -7.60
C SER A 205 20.49 -6.71 -6.21
N GLN A 206 20.62 -5.71 -5.34
CA GLN A 206 21.13 -5.82 -3.98
C GLN A 206 20.03 -5.98 -2.93
N ALA A 207 18.77 -6.10 -3.33
CA ALA A 207 17.64 -6.31 -2.43
C ALA A 207 17.05 -7.73 -2.53
N VAL A 208 16.54 -8.21 -1.39
CA VAL A 208 15.60 -9.32 -1.30
C VAL A 208 14.24 -8.78 -0.86
N ALA A 209 13.15 -9.24 -1.47
CA ALA A 209 11.79 -8.84 -1.14
C ALA A 209 10.90 -10.04 -0.80
N PHE A 210 9.96 -9.83 0.11
CA PHE A 210 8.95 -10.81 0.55
C PHE A 210 7.55 -10.21 0.35
N GLY A 211 6.60 -11.04 -0.11
CA GLY A 211 5.22 -10.62 -0.37
C GLY A 211 4.31 -11.81 -0.70
N ASP A 212 3.00 -11.60 -0.62
CA ASP A 212 1.97 -12.62 -0.81
C ASP A 212 0.86 -12.20 -1.78
N GLY A 213 0.69 -10.88 -2.02
CA GLY A 213 -0.39 -10.32 -2.83
C GLY A 213 -0.01 -9.96 -4.27
N MET A 214 -1.02 -9.67 -5.10
CA MET A 214 -0.80 -9.20 -6.47
C MET A 214 -0.16 -7.81 -6.51
N ASN A 215 -0.42 -6.96 -5.51
CA ASN A 215 0.24 -5.66 -5.31
C ASN A 215 1.73 -5.76 -4.95
N ASP A 216 2.26 -6.97 -4.72
CA ASP A 216 3.70 -7.22 -4.54
C ASP A 216 4.41 -7.66 -5.81
N PHE A 217 3.67 -7.97 -6.89
CA PHE A 217 4.22 -8.56 -8.10
C PHE A 217 5.41 -7.77 -8.67
N GLU A 218 5.28 -6.46 -8.84
CA GLU A 218 6.36 -5.62 -9.36
C GLU A 218 7.54 -5.55 -8.39
N MET A 219 7.28 -5.49 -7.08
CA MET A 219 8.36 -5.50 -6.08
C MET A 219 9.16 -6.79 -6.16
N LEU A 220 8.49 -7.94 -6.15
CA LEU A 220 9.11 -9.26 -6.14
C LEU A 220 9.84 -9.57 -7.46
N SER A 221 9.31 -9.10 -8.59
CA SER A 221 9.92 -9.32 -9.91
C SER A 221 11.10 -8.40 -10.20
N MET A 222 11.16 -7.22 -9.59
CA MET A 222 12.20 -6.23 -9.86
C MET A 222 13.45 -6.36 -8.98
N VAL A 223 13.34 -6.90 -7.75
CA VAL A 223 14.49 -7.05 -6.85
C VAL A 223 15.39 -8.23 -7.27
N GLY A 224 16.63 -8.25 -6.75
CA GLY A 224 17.57 -9.34 -7.01
C GLY A 224 17.07 -10.72 -6.54
N ARG A 225 16.19 -10.76 -5.53
CA ARG A 225 15.49 -11.98 -5.12
C ARG A 225 14.10 -11.67 -4.56
N GLY A 226 13.06 -12.00 -5.32
CA GLY A 226 11.68 -12.08 -4.80
C GLY A 226 11.42 -13.42 -4.11
N VAL A 227 10.70 -13.38 -2.99
CA VAL A 227 10.23 -14.54 -2.24
C VAL A 227 8.72 -14.40 -2.04
N VAL A 228 7.97 -15.37 -2.54
CA VAL A 228 6.51 -15.44 -2.38
C VAL A 228 6.20 -16.25 -1.11
N MET A 229 5.27 -15.76 -0.30
CA MET A 229 4.77 -16.46 0.90
C MET A 229 3.87 -17.65 0.50
N GLY A 230 3.64 -18.60 1.42
CA GLY A 230 2.91 -19.84 1.12
C GLY A 230 1.96 -20.26 2.22
#